data_AF-A0AAU8FMT1-F1
#
_entry.id   AF-A0AAU8FMT1-F1
#
_cell.length_a   1.000
_cell.length_b   1.000
_cell.length_c   1.000
_cell.angle_alpha   90.00
_cell.angle_beta   90.00
_cell.angle_gamma   90.00
#
_symmetry.space_group_name_H-M   'P 1'
#
loop_
_entity.id
_entity.type
_entity.pdbx_description
1 polymer ?
#
loop_
_entity_poly.entity_id
_entity_poly.type
_entity_poly.pdbx_seq_one_letter_code
_entity_poly.pdbx_strand_id
1 'polypeptide(L)'
;MALQLNPALDLAYIDQAYGEDPVILYMIFDAFLSDSLPRWHSLQNALEAGDLQESASIVHGLKPSFTMTGLTYLRPKVEELEKAIKNDEPAEKLMEMYRSISAEIDELAPILESESERLKQL
;
A
#
# COMPACT_ATOMS: atom_id res chain seq x y z
N MET A 1 14.73 -17.29 15.77
CA MET A 1 15.67 -16.72 14.77
C MET A 1 14.96 -15.50 14.27
N ALA A 2 15.59 -14.32 14.35
CA ALA A 2 14.95 -13.10 13.87
C ALA A 2 14.64 -13.23 12.37
N LEU A 3 13.43 -12.84 11.97
CA LEU A 3 13.06 -12.77 10.56
C LEU A 3 13.90 -11.70 9.88
N GLN A 4 14.68 -12.09 8.89
CA GLN A 4 15.45 -11.14 8.06
C GLN A 4 14.57 -10.67 6.90
N LEU A 5 13.78 -9.63 7.15
CA LEU A 5 12.96 -8.96 6.14
C LEU A 5 13.77 -7.88 5.40
N ASN A 6 13.34 -7.55 4.19
CA ASN A 6 13.94 -6.49 3.38
C ASN A 6 13.91 -5.11 4.08
N PRO A 7 15.04 -4.38 4.15
CA PRO A 7 15.13 -3.09 4.83
C PRO A 7 14.40 -1.93 4.12
N ALA A 8 13.85 -2.15 2.92
CA ALA A 8 12.93 -1.19 2.30
C ALA A 8 11.59 -1.06 3.05
N LEU A 9 11.27 -2.04 3.90
CA LEU A 9 10.09 -2.01 4.77
C LEU A 9 10.44 -1.44 6.15
N ASP A 10 9.45 -0.87 6.82
CA ASP A 10 9.57 -0.41 8.20
C ASP A 10 9.60 -1.61 9.17
N LEU A 11 10.81 -2.17 9.34
CA LEU A 11 11.04 -3.33 10.19
C LEU A 11 10.74 -3.05 11.66
N ALA A 12 10.94 -1.82 12.12
CA ALA A 12 10.64 -1.42 13.49
C ALA A 12 9.13 -1.45 13.75
N TYR A 13 8.34 -0.92 12.82
CA TYR A 13 6.88 -1.02 12.89
C TYR A 13 6.42 -2.47 12.84
N ILE A 14 6.94 -3.26 11.90
CA ILE A 14 6.56 -4.66 11.71
C ILE A 14 6.83 -5.48 12.99
N ASP A 15 8.02 -5.37 13.56
CA ASP A 15 8.39 -6.07 14.80
C ASP A 15 7.51 -5.61 15.99
N GLN A 16 7.25 -4.31 16.10
CA GLN A 16 6.37 -3.79 17.14
C GLN A 16 4.92 -4.29 17.01
N ALA A 17 4.40 -4.39 15.79
CA ALA A 17 3.00 -4.72 15.53
C ALA A 17 2.72 -6.22 15.54
N TYR A 18 3.66 -7.04 15.04
CA TYR A 18 3.45 -8.46 14.76
C TYR A 18 4.52 -9.36 15.38
N GLY A 19 5.63 -8.79 15.86
CA GLY A 19 6.79 -9.55 16.32
C GLY A 19 7.41 -10.39 15.20
N GLU A 20 8.01 -11.52 15.59
CA GLU A 20 8.68 -12.45 14.68
C GLU A 20 7.75 -13.59 14.22
N ASP A 21 6.45 -13.34 14.00
CA ASP A 21 5.50 -14.36 13.53
C ASP A 21 5.42 -14.41 11.99
N PRO A 22 6.04 -15.41 11.33
CA PRO A 22 6.06 -15.49 9.88
C PRO A 22 4.68 -15.74 9.27
N VAL A 23 3.76 -16.39 10.00
CA VAL A 23 2.40 -16.69 9.50
C VAL A 23 1.60 -15.40 9.43
N ILE A 24 1.66 -14.56 10.46
CA ILE A 24 0.99 -13.26 10.47
C ILE A 24 1.52 -12.37 9.34
N LEU A 25 2.84 -12.30 9.19
CA LEU A 25 3.46 -11.45 8.17
C LEU A 25 3.16 -11.92 6.74
N TYR A 26 3.21 -13.23 6.51
CA TYR A 26 2.75 -13.82 5.26
C TYR A 26 1.32 -13.40 4.94
N MET A 27 0.37 -13.58 5.88
CA MET A 27 -1.04 -13.21 5.65
C MET A 27 -1.20 -11.72 5.32
N ILE A 28 -0.42 -10.85 5.95
CA ILE A 28 -0.47 -9.39 5.71
C ILE A 28 0.06 -9.05 4.32
N PHE A 29 1.22 -9.58 3.92
CA PHE A 29 1.79 -9.33 2.60
C PHE A 29 0.92 -9.93 1.49
N ASP A 30 0.44 -11.16 1.68
CA ASP A 30 -0.47 -11.84 0.75
C ASP A 30 -1.78 -11.06 0.58
N ALA A 31 -2.39 -10.57 1.67
CA ALA A 31 -3.59 -9.74 1.59
C ALA A 31 -3.34 -8.39 0.90
N PHE A 32 -2.18 -7.78 1.10
CA PHE A 32 -1.82 -6.56 0.38
C PHE A 32 -1.70 -6.81 -1.12
N LEU A 33 -0.98 -7.86 -1.51
CA LEU A 33 -0.72 -8.19 -2.92
C LEU A 33 -1.99 -8.66 -3.65
N SER A 34 -2.84 -9.45 -2.99
CA SER A 34 -4.02 -10.07 -3.61
C SER A 34 -5.29 -9.21 -3.56
N ASP A 35 -5.41 -8.29 -2.60
CA ASP A 35 -6.59 -7.42 -2.44
C ASP A 35 -6.24 -5.93 -2.56
N SER A 36 -5.27 -5.47 -1.76
CA SER A 36 -4.99 -4.03 -1.69
C SER A 36 -4.38 -3.46 -2.97
N LEU A 37 -3.45 -4.18 -3.60
CA LEU A 37 -2.77 -3.75 -4.82
C LEU A 37 -3.73 -3.70 -6.04
N PRO A 38 -4.56 -4.72 -6.32
CA PRO A 38 -5.60 -4.63 -7.34
C PRO A 38 -6.57 -3.47 -7.12
N ARG A 39 -7.00 -3.24 -5.87
CA ARG A 39 -7.85 -2.09 -5.52
C ARG A 39 -7.12 -0.77 -5.74
N TRP A 40 -5.82 -0.69 -5.42
CA TRP A 40 -5.00 0.48 -5.75
C TRP A 40 -4.97 0.74 -7.25
N HIS A 41 -4.83 -0.29 -8.08
CA HIS A 41 -4.89 -0.10 -9.54
C HIS A 41 -6.27 0.33 -10.03
N SER A 42 -7.36 -0.12 -9.40
CA SER A 42 -8.72 0.36 -9.73
C SER A 42 -8.94 1.84 -9.44
N LEU A 43 -8.15 2.45 -8.54
CA LEU A 43 -8.18 3.88 -8.27
C LEU A 43 -7.91 4.71 -9.53
N GLN A 44 -7.02 4.23 -10.41
CA GLN A 44 -6.74 4.90 -11.68
C GLN A 44 -8.01 5.09 -12.50
N ASN A 45 -8.80 4.02 -12.64
CA ASN A 45 -10.04 4.05 -13.41
C ASN A 45 -11.07 5.00 -12.78
N ALA A 46 -11.17 5.03 -11.45
CA ALA A 46 -12.07 5.93 -10.74
C ALA A 46 -11.67 7.41 -10.94
N LEU A 47 -10.37 7.71 -10.87
CA LEU A 47 -9.84 9.05 -11.12
C LEU A 47 -10.06 9.49 -12.57
N GLU A 48 -9.78 8.62 -13.55
CA GLU A 48 -9.98 8.90 -14.98
C GLU A 48 -11.46 9.08 -15.34
N ALA A 49 -12.36 8.37 -14.66
CA ALA A 49 -13.81 8.53 -14.81
C ALA A 49 -14.36 9.78 -14.08
N GLY A 50 -13.55 10.47 -13.28
CA GLY A 50 -13.98 11.59 -12.44
C GLY A 50 -14.87 11.17 -11.26
N ASP A 51 -14.86 9.88 -10.89
CA ASP A 51 -15.62 9.38 -9.74
C ASP A 51 -14.84 9.63 -8.44
N LEU A 52 -14.93 10.86 -7.95
CA LEU A 52 -14.22 11.28 -6.74
C LEU A 52 -14.75 10.59 -5.47
N GLN A 53 -16.02 10.18 -5.47
CA GLN A 53 -16.60 9.46 -4.34
C GLN A 53 -15.98 8.06 -4.22
N GLU A 54 -15.92 7.32 -5.33
CA GLU A 54 -15.27 6.01 -5.36
C GLU A 54 -13.77 6.13 -5.13
N SER A 55 -13.11 7.13 -5.74
CA SER A 55 -11.69 7.38 -5.53
C SER A 55 -11.35 7.61 -4.06
N ALA A 56 -12.15 8.43 -3.36
CA ALA A 56 -11.97 8.67 -1.93
C ALA A 56 -12.24 7.40 -1.10
N SER A 57 -13.25 6.60 -1.47
CA SER A 57 -13.58 5.33 -0.82
C SER A 57 -12.42 4.32 -0.92
N ILE A 58 -11.85 4.15 -2.12
CA ILE A 58 -10.71 3.26 -2.38
C ILE A 58 -9.52 3.70 -1.52
N VAL A 59 -9.10 4.96 -1.62
CA VAL A 59 -7.95 5.48 -0.87
C VAL A 59 -8.19 5.34 0.64
N HIS A 60 -9.41 5.66 1.11
CA HIS A 60 -9.77 5.55 2.52
C HIS A 60 -9.58 4.13 3.06
N GLY A 61 -10.02 3.13 2.30
CA GLY A 61 -9.94 1.72 2.66
C GLY A 61 -8.53 1.13 2.58
N LEU A 62 -7.67 1.63 1.68
CA LEU A 62 -6.33 1.09 1.46
C LEU A 62 -5.26 1.64 2.40
N LYS A 63 -5.49 2.83 2.93
CA LYS A 63 -4.66 3.48 3.96
C LYS A 63 -4.06 2.49 4.98
N PRO A 64 -4.85 1.71 5.75
CA PRO A 64 -4.30 0.80 6.77
C PRO A 64 -3.34 -0.23 6.17
N SER A 65 -3.63 -0.75 4.99
CA SER A 65 -2.82 -1.78 4.34
C SER A 65 -1.36 -1.34 4.14
N PHE A 66 -1.11 -0.08 3.76
CA PHE A 66 0.25 0.45 3.63
C PHE A 66 1.02 0.42 4.95
N THR A 67 0.38 0.80 6.05
CA THR A 67 1.04 0.76 7.36
C THR A 67 1.30 -0.68 7.77
N MET A 68 0.32 -1.57 7.60
CA MET A 68 0.42 -2.97 7.98
C MET A 68 1.56 -3.72 7.27
N THR A 69 1.82 -3.40 5.99
CA THR A 69 2.92 -4.01 5.23
C THR A 69 4.29 -3.39 5.49
N GLY A 70 4.40 -2.42 6.39
CA GLY A 70 5.65 -1.70 6.63
C GLY A 70 5.95 -0.62 5.59
N LEU A 71 5.02 -0.29 4.70
CA LEU A 71 5.10 0.85 3.77
C LEU A 71 4.67 2.16 4.45
N THR A 72 5.11 2.36 5.70
CA THR A 72 4.68 3.46 6.58
C THR A 72 4.96 4.84 5.98
N TYR A 73 5.99 4.97 5.14
CA TYR A 73 6.33 6.21 4.47
C TYR A 73 5.42 6.56 3.28
N LEU A 74 4.73 5.58 2.67
CA LEU A 74 3.73 5.83 1.62
C LEU A 74 2.41 6.30 2.21
N ARG A 75 2.09 5.87 3.44
CA ARG A 75 0.86 6.24 4.14
C ARG A 75 0.55 7.75 4.11
N PRO A 76 1.47 8.68 4.45
CA PRO A 76 1.18 10.11 4.40
C PRO A 76 0.89 10.61 2.97
N LYS A 77 1.52 10.04 1.93
CA LYS A 77 1.26 10.41 0.52
C LYS A 77 -0.15 9.99 0.09
N VAL A 78 -0.56 8.79 0.51
CA VAL A 78 -1.92 8.26 0.30
C VAL A 78 -2.96 9.11 1.03
N GLU A 79 -2.67 9.58 2.25
CA GLU A 79 -3.53 10.52 2.97
C GLU A 79 -3.62 11.90 2.30
N GLU A 80 -2.53 12.37 1.71
CA GLU A 80 -2.54 13.60 0.92
C GLU A 80 -3.39 13.46 -0.35
N LEU A 81 -3.29 12.33 -1.05
CA LEU A 81 -4.15 12.03 -2.20
C LEU A 81 -5.63 11.99 -1.79
N GLU A 82 -5.98 11.35 -0.68
CA GLU A 82 -7.36 11.35 -0.17
C GLU A 82 -7.88 12.77 0.08
N LYS A 83 -7.04 13.63 0.68
CA LYS A 83 -7.39 15.03 0.93
C LYS A 83 -7.59 15.79 -0.37
N ALA A 84 -6.71 15.59 -1.35
CA ALA A 84 -6.81 16.23 -2.65
C ALA A 84 -8.11 15.83 -3.37
N ILE A 85 -8.46 14.54 -3.37
CA ILE A 85 -9.74 14.03 -3.91
C ILE A 85 -10.93 14.70 -3.21
N LYS A 86 -10.92 14.76 -1.87
CA LYS A 86 -12.00 15.36 -1.07
C LYS A 86 -12.14 16.87 -1.27
N ASN A 87 -11.07 17.53 -1.69
CA ASN A 87 -11.04 18.96 -1.99
C ASN A 87 -11.39 19.29 -3.44
N ASP A 88 -11.79 18.29 -4.24
CA ASP A 88 -12.11 18.47 -5.67
C ASP A 88 -10.96 19.12 -6.45
N GLU A 89 -9.72 18.70 -6.13
CA GLU A 89 -8.52 19.17 -6.83
C GLU A 89 -8.53 18.73 -8.31
N PRO A 90 -7.85 19.47 -9.22
CA PRO A 90 -7.88 19.18 -10.64
C PRO A 90 -7.47 17.73 -10.96
N ALA A 91 -8.18 17.09 -11.90
CA ALA A 91 -7.93 15.69 -12.29
C ALA A 91 -6.47 15.41 -12.68
N GLU A 92 -5.81 16.35 -13.36
CA GLU A 92 -4.39 16.25 -13.70
C GLU A 92 -3.51 16.13 -12.46
N LYS A 93 -3.74 16.96 -11.44
CA LYS A 93 -3.02 16.92 -10.16
C LYS A 93 -3.28 15.61 -9.41
N LEU A 94 -4.53 15.14 -9.37
CA LEU A 94 -4.88 13.86 -8.75
C LEU A 94 -4.16 12.68 -9.43
N MET A 95 -4.11 12.69 -10.76
CA MET A 95 -3.43 11.67 -11.56
C MET A 95 -1.91 11.73 -11.40
N GLU A 96 -1.30 12.91 -11.29
CA GLU A 96 0.12 13.06 -10.98
C GLU A 96 0.47 12.46 -9.61
N MET A 97 -0.33 12.77 -8.59
CA MET A 97 -0.16 12.20 -7.25
C MET A 97 -0.31 10.67 -7.26
N TYR A 98 -1.33 10.14 -7.95
CA TYR A 98 -1.53 8.71 -8.13
C TYR A 98 -0.33 8.04 -8.80
N ARG A 99 0.17 8.61 -9.91
CA ARG A 99 1.32 8.05 -10.66
C ARG A 99 2.60 8.05 -9.83
N SER A 100 2.84 9.12 -9.08
CA SER A 100 4.00 9.25 -8.19
C SER A 100 4.00 8.13 -7.13
N ILE A 101 2.86 7.94 -6.45
CA ILE A 101 2.71 6.87 -5.44
C ILE A 101 2.78 5.49 -6.09
N SER A 102 2.16 5.31 -7.26
CA SER A 102 2.14 4.03 -7.97
C SER A 102 3.54 3.59 -8.40
N ALA A 103 4.38 4.52 -8.87
CA ALA A 103 5.76 4.19 -9.23
C ALA A 103 6.55 3.62 -8.02
N GLU A 104 6.35 4.18 -6.83
CA GLU A 104 6.98 3.65 -5.61
C GLU A 104 6.40 2.27 -5.22
N ILE A 105 5.09 2.08 -5.37
CA ILE A 105 4.46 0.77 -5.11
C ILE A 105 4.99 -0.28 -6.08
N ASP A 106 5.15 0.05 -7.35
CA ASP A 106 5.65 -0.87 -8.38
C ASP A 106 7.11 -1.30 -8.11
N GLU A 107 7.92 -0.44 -7.49
CA GLU A 107 9.27 -0.79 -7.03
C GLU A 107 9.26 -1.72 -5.81
N LEU A 108 8.25 -1.61 -4.94
CA LEU A 108 8.15 -2.35 -3.67
C LEU A 108 7.37 -3.66 -3.79
N ALA A 109 6.44 -3.77 -4.74
CA ALA A 109 5.59 -4.95 -4.90
C ALA A 109 6.43 -6.24 -5.08
N PRO A 110 7.51 -6.27 -5.90
CA PRO A 110 8.37 -7.44 -6.01
C PRO A 110 9.08 -7.82 -4.70
N ILE A 111 9.36 -6.83 -3.84
CA ILE A 111 9.96 -7.06 -2.52
C ILE A 111 8.93 -7.76 -1.61
N LEU A 112 7.70 -7.25 -1.59
CA LEU A 112 6.60 -7.85 -0.82
C LEU A 112 6.27 -9.26 -1.30
N GLU A 113 6.26 -9.50 -2.62
CA GLU A 113 6.07 -10.83 -3.21
C GLU A 113 7.17 -11.79 -2.74
N SER A 114 8.44 -11.41 -2.88
CA SER A 114 9.56 -12.25 -2.47
C SER A 114 9.56 -12.56 -0.97
N GLU A 115 9.22 -11.58 -0.12
CA GLU A 115 9.13 -11.82 1.32
C GLU A 115 7.93 -12.71 1.66
N SER A 116 6.77 -12.49 1.02
CA SER A 116 5.58 -13.32 1.20
C SER A 116 5.85 -14.78 0.84
N GLU A 117 6.47 -15.04 -0.32
CA GLU A 117 6.84 -16.39 -0.75
C GLU A 117 7.82 -17.06 0.20
N ARG A 118 8.81 -16.31 0.72
CA ARG A 118 9.78 -16.81 1.69
C ARG A 118 9.11 -17.17 3.02
N LEU A 119 8.26 -16.28 3.54
CA LEU A 119 7.56 -16.46 4.82
C LEU A 119 6.57 -17.64 4.77
N LYS A 120 5.91 -17.87 3.63
CA LYS A 120 5.01 -19.01 3.41
C LYS A 120 5.66 -20.38 3.62
N GLN A 121 6.98 -20.47 3.50
CA GLN A 121 7.74 -21.71 3.60
C GLN A 121 8.32 -21.97 5.01
N LEU A 122 8.18 -21.01 5.93
CA LEU A 122 8.66 -21.10 7.32
C LEU A 122 7.59 -21.67 8.25
#